data_AF-A0A9X2F0C3-F1
#
_entry.id   AF-A0A9X2F0C3-F1
#
_cell.length_a   1.000
_cell.length_b   1.000
_cell.length_c   1.000
_cell.angle_alpha   90.00
_cell.angle_beta   90.00
_cell.angle_gamma   90.00
#
_symmetry.space_group_name_H-M   'P 1'
#
loop_
_entity.id
_entity.type
_entity.pdbx_description
1 polymer ?
#
loop_
_entity_poly.entity_id
_entity_poly.type
_entity_poly.pdbx_seq_one_letter_code
_entity_poly.pdbx_strand_id
1 'polypeptide(L)'
;MLRFFQKSILEKISVLCLFFLIFNSISSIAQTIDTSVYRNKIEEQCFDSFGKTKKVNHLLLLMNTSSKEINEQLYKTAEEKIDKFLSNYNTSDPKLKSVNSLKSIYKNIHAQFLIKYNISVDFKDIFTSGQYNCVTASALFALILDRLGIGYSIKEATDHVYLVVGETGNNMVFETTTPGATVLTFDQKAKERFVEYLEKNKLIKENEVEALGVDSLFNKFFFSEIPINLTHLIGLQYYNQGLDYLNKSDFVNAYKEFSKSSMLYSNEERLKYLKSACLVSLLTYVKSGREEESAYYLAKYANIRYSDFNQLLLKDIYSNISDKLLIKNQEEERYTKIFNQTFALVIDSLAQVDIKRITYYHFSKYYYLKNQFKESLKYLDKLYFMNNNDLEIQGYITYIVTNNLSNSQLNAKIIGEVDSAIAKYPFLASNERIYQLQLANLAYQVSKKYEFGEIAKGEEYLNRLKSTLKKSTLSYGSSGELLAEAFGSAAGYYVRKKQYKTAQALLNNALNYLPDSERLRERIKNIKDFMGK
;
A
#
# COMPACT_ATOMS: atom_id res chain seq x y z
N MET A 1 2.38 -7.56 -53.56
CA MET A 1 1.62 -7.85 -52.31
C MET A 1 2.56 -8.11 -51.12
N LEU A 2 3.57 -9.00 -51.22
CA LEU A 2 4.54 -9.25 -50.13
C LEU A 2 5.32 -8.02 -49.63
N ARG A 3 5.76 -7.12 -50.52
CA ARG A 3 6.50 -5.91 -50.14
C ARG A 3 5.67 -4.92 -49.30
N PHE A 4 4.35 -4.92 -49.46
CA PHE A 4 3.45 -4.04 -48.69
C PHE A 4 3.25 -4.58 -47.26
N PHE A 5 3.21 -5.90 -47.10
CA PHE A 5 3.12 -6.55 -45.79
C PHE A 5 4.40 -6.40 -44.97
N GLN A 6 5.58 -6.51 -45.58
CA GLN A 6 6.86 -6.30 -44.87
C GLN A 6 7.00 -4.88 -44.31
N LYS A 7 6.57 -3.86 -45.06
CA LYS A 7 6.67 -2.46 -44.63
C LYS A 7 5.78 -2.16 -43.42
N SER A 8 4.55 -2.70 -43.40
CA SER A 8 3.62 -2.53 -42.27
C SER A 8 4.10 -3.22 -40.98
N ILE A 9 4.76 -4.39 -41.11
CA ILE A 9 5.31 -5.12 -39.97
C ILE A 9 6.53 -4.39 -39.40
N LEU A 10 7.43 -3.89 -40.26
CA LEU A 10 8.58 -3.09 -39.85
C LEU A 10 8.16 -1.80 -39.14
N GLU A 11 7.16 -1.08 -39.66
CA GLU A 11 6.63 0.14 -39.03
C GLU A 11 6.05 -0.14 -37.62
N LYS A 12 5.29 -1.24 -37.47
CA LYS A 12 4.74 -1.65 -36.16
C LYS A 12 5.81 -2.08 -35.17
N ILE A 13 6.86 -2.78 -35.62
CA ILE A 13 8.00 -3.16 -34.77
C ILE A 13 8.78 -1.92 -34.32
N SER A 14 9.01 -0.94 -35.22
CA SER A 14 9.69 0.31 -34.84
C SER A 14 8.89 1.14 -33.83
N VAL A 15 7.56 1.18 -33.93
CA VAL A 15 6.72 1.86 -32.92
C VAL A 15 6.76 1.13 -31.58
N LEU A 16 6.76 -0.21 -31.58
CA LEU A 16 6.86 -1.02 -30.36
C LEU A 16 8.23 -0.86 -29.68
N CYS A 17 9.32 -0.82 -30.45
CA CYS A 17 10.67 -0.56 -29.95
C CYS A 17 10.82 0.87 -29.43
N LEU A 18 10.21 1.87 -30.06
CA LEU A 18 10.19 3.24 -29.55
C LEU A 18 9.42 3.32 -28.22
N PHE A 19 8.29 2.61 -28.11
CA PHE A 19 7.53 2.50 -26.86
C PHE A 19 8.35 1.83 -25.76
N PHE A 20 9.09 0.77 -26.08
CA PHE A 20 9.98 0.08 -25.14
C PHE A 20 11.17 0.96 -24.71
N LEU A 21 11.74 1.76 -25.60
CA LEU A 21 12.82 2.69 -25.28
C LEU A 21 12.33 3.85 -24.42
N ILE A 22 11.14 4.39 -24.69
CA ILE A 22 10.53 5.46 -23.87
C ILE A 22 10.14 4.91 -22.47
N PHE A 23 9.64 3.68 -22.37
CA PHE A 23 9.33 3.06 -21.06
C PHE A 23 10.58 2.72 -20.24
N ASN A 24 11.68 2.29 -20.88
CA ASN A 24 12.94 2.05 -20.17
C ASN A 24 13.64 3.36 -19.76
N SER A 25 13.42 4.46 -20.50
CA SER A 25 13.96 5.79 -20.15
C SER A 25 13.28 6.43 -18.93
N ILE A 26 12.05 6.01 -18.59
CA ILE A 26 11.29 6.55 -17.45
C ILE A 26 11.48 5.69 -16.19
N SER A 27 12.15 4.54 -16.30
CA SER A 27 12.43 3.66 -15.16
C SER A 27 13.62 4.12 -14.30
N SER A 28 14.34 5.16 -14.71
CA SER A 28 15.26 5.90 -13.84
C SER A 28 14.54 7.11 -13.22
N ILE A 29 13.39 6.87 -12.57
CA ILE A 29 13.05 7.75 -11.45
C ILE A 29 14.17 7.49 -10.45
N ALA A 30 15.14 8.41 -10.43
CA ALA A 30 16.06 8.52 -9.32
C ALA A 30 15.20 8.38 -8.07
N GLN A 31 15.36 7.29 -7.30
CA GLN A 31 14.77 7.22 -5.98
C GLN A 31 15.28 8.47 -5.28
N THR A 32 14.42 9.48 -5.18
CA THR A 32 14.75 10.72 -4.47
C THR A 32 15.11 10.27 -3.09
N ILE A 33 16.40 10.37 -2.79
CA ILE A 33 16.95 10.01 -1.50
C ILE A 33 16.12 10.78 -0.48
N ASP A 34 15.60 10.05 0.48
CA ASP A 34 14.70 10.57 1.48
C ASP A 34 15.47 11.42 2.48
N THR A 35 15.59 12.71 2.20
CA THR A 35 16.45 13.63 2.96
C THR A 35 16.01 13.76 4.43
N SER A 36 14.76 13.40 4.74
CA SER A 36 14.20 13.44 6.10
C SER A 36 14.85 12.44 7.07
N VAL A 37 15.59 11.44 6.55
CA VAL A 37 16.30 10.45 7.38
C VAL A 37 17.62 11.00 7.95
N TYR A 38 18.14 12.08 7.37
CA TYR A 38 19.41 12.66 7.79
C TYR A 38 19.23 13.57 9.00
N ARG A 39 20.20 13.53 9.91
CA ARG A 39 20.20 14.34 11.13
C ARG A 39 20.58 15.79 10.86
N ASN A 40 21.45 16.01 9.88
CA ASN A 40 21.93 17.32 9.47
C ASN A 40 22.36 17.31 7.99
N LYS A 41 22.54 18.52 7.45
CA LYS A 41 22.91 18.75 6.05
C LYS A 41 24.26 18.13 5.67
N ILE A 42 25.19 17.98 6.62
CA ILE A 42 26.50 17.38 6.34
C ILE A 42 26.37 15.86 6.18
N GLU A 43 25.55 15.21 7.01
CA GLU A 43 25.21 13.79 6.83
C GLU A 43 24.59 13.59 5.45
N GLU A 44 23.57 14.39 5.11
CA GLU A 44 22.93 14.38 3.79
C GLU A 44 23.95 14.52 2.65
N GLN A 45 24.85 15.51 2.70
CA GLN A 45 25.90 15.70 1.70
C GLN A 45 26.84 14.50 1.57
N CYS A 46 27.15 13.82 2.67
CA CYS A 46 27.98 12.62 2.65
C CYS A 46 27.28 11.46 1.94
N PHE A 47 26.00 11.23 2.26
CA PHE A 47 25.21 10.18 1.62
C PHE A 47 24.91 10.49 0.15
N ASP A 48 24.65 11.75 -0.20
CA ASP A 48 24.49 12.21 -1.58
C ASP A 48 25.77 11.98 -2.41
N SER A 49 26.93 12.33 -1.83
CA SER A 49 28.23 12.12 -2.46
C SER A 49 28.52 10.63 -2.66
N PHE A 50 28.18 9.80 -1.67
CA PHE A 50 28.28 8.36 -1.78
C PHE A 50 27.35 7.80 -2.86
N GLY A 51 26.10 8.24 -2.93
CA GLY A 51 25.14 7.83 -3.95
C GLY A 51 25.63 8.12 -5.37
N LYS A 52 26.25 9.29 -5.60
CA LYS A 52 26.74 9.75 -6.90
C LYS A 52 28.07 9.16 -7.33
N THR A 53 29.04 9.07 -6.40
CA THR A 53 30.44 8.78 -6.74
C THR A 53 30.97 7.49 -6.14
N LYS A 54 30.20 6.86 -5.24
CA LYS A 54 30.63 5.75 -4.37
C LYS A 54 31.85 6.08 -3.50
N LYS A 55 32.29 7.34 -3.43
CA LYS A 55 33.32 7.82 -2.51
C LYS A 55 32.68 8.24 -1.19
N VAL A 56 33.34 7.88 -0.10
CA VAL A 56 32.89 8.16 1.27
C VAL A 56 34.02 8.86 2.01
N ASN A 57 33.73 9.96 2.69
CA ASN A 57 34.61 10.44 3.75
C ASN A 57 34.31 9.64 5.02
N HIS A 58 35.01 8.52 5.20
CA HIS A 58 34.72 7.55 6.26
C HIS A 58 34.81 8.17 7.66
N LEU A 59 35.83 9.00 7.91
CA LEU A 59 35.99 9.69 9.18
C LEU A 59 34.81 10.62 9.45
N LEU A 60 34.40 11.42 8.46
CA LEU A 60 33.29 12.36 8.63
C LEU A 60 31.96 11.65 8.93
N LEU A 61 31.67 10.54 8.23
CA LEU A 61 30.48 9.75 8.51
C LEU A 61 30.53 9.11 9.90
N LEU A 62 31.65 8.49 10.28
CA LEU A 62 31.84 7.89 11.61
C LEU A 62 31.66 8.92 12.73
N MET A 63 32.15 10.14 12.54
CA MET A 63 32.01 11.22 13.52
C MET A 63 30.59 11.79 13.60
N ASN A 64 29.78 11.63 12.56
CA ASN A 64 28.42 12.16 12.48
C ASN A 64 27.35 11.15 12.89
N THR A 65 27.74 9.96 13.36
CA THR A 65 26.76 8.95 13.72
C THR A 65 25.97 9.30 14.98
N SER A 66 26.26 10.34 15.77
CA SER A 66 25.54 10.48 17.06
C SER A 66 25.24 11.85 17.63
N SER A 67 25.52 12.91 16.89
CA SER A 67 25.12 14.26 17.30
C SER A 67 24.24 14.90 16.24
N LYS A 68 23.27 15.72 16.70
CA LYS A 68 22.46 16.55 15.82
C LYS A 68 23.32 17.57 15.06
N GLU A 69 24.38 18.04 15.70
CA GLU A 69 25.35 18.97 15.13
C GLU A 69 26.72 18.32 15.01
N ILE A 70 27.41 18.57 13.90
CA ILE A 70 28.82 18.26 13.81
C ILE A 70 29.56 19.33 14.60
N ASN A 71 30.25 18.90 15.64
CA ASN A 71 31.24 19.75 16.27
C ASN A 71 32.47 19.77 15.34
N GLU A 72 32.55 20.76 14.43
CA GLU A 72 33.66 20.90 13.49
C GLU A 72 35.01 20.91 14.20
N GLN A 73 35.08 21.49 15.40
CA GLN A 73 36.28 21.49 16.22
C GLN A 73 36.65 20.08 16.66
N LEU A 74 35.67 19.25 17.04
CA LEU A 74 35.89 17.85 17.40
C LEU A 74 36.33 17.01 16.19
N TYR A 75 35.76 17.25 15.00
CA TYR A 75 36.20 16.60 13.76
C TYR A 75 37.67 16.92 13.46
N LYS A 76 38.04 18.21 13.47
CA LYS A 76 39.44 18.64 13.28
C LYS A 76 40.36 18.05 14.34
N THR A 77 39.94 18.03 15.60
CA THR A 77 40.71 17.42 16.70
C THR A 77 40.93 15.92 16.48
N ALA A 78 39.92 15.20 16.00
CA ALA A 78 40.04 13.78 15.69
C ALA A 78 41.00 13.54 14.50
N GLU A 79 40.89 14.34 13.45
CA GLU A 79 41.79 14.30 12.29
C GLU A 79 43.24 14.58 12.70
N GLU A 80 43.50 15.65 13.45
CA GLU A 80 44.82 16.01 13.97
C GLU A 80 45.41 14.90 14.86
N LYS A 81 44.59 14.27 15.72
CA LYS A 81 45.03 13.16 16.56
C LYS A 81 45.42 11.93 15.73
N ILE A 82 44.67 11.62 14.66
CA ILE A 82 44.98 10.54 13.74
C ILE A 82 46.27 10.87 12.96
N ASP A 83 46.39 12.08 12.41
CA ASP A 83 47.55 12.49 11.63
C ASP A 83 48.83 12.52 12.48
N LYS A 84 48.73 12.98 13.73
CA LYS A 84 49.82 12.89 14.71
C LYS A 84 50.18 11.45 15.07
N PHE A 85 49.22 10.52 15.07
CA PHE A 85 49.54 9.11 15.24
C PHE A 85 50.28 8.56 14.02
N LEU A 86 49.79 8.88 12.82
CA LEU A 86 50.33 8.42 11.55
C LEU A 86 51.74 8.94 11.27
N SER A 87 52.09 10.15 11.74
CA SER A 87 53.43 10.71 11.56
C SER A 87 54.56 9.90 12.22
N ASN A 88 54.22 8.96 13.10
CA ASN A 88 55.18 8.01 13.68
C ASN A 88 55.56 6.86 12.72
N TYR A 89 54.91 6.75 11.56
CA TYR A 89 55.10 5.66 10.61
C TYR A 89 55.42 6.20 9.21
N ASN A 90 56.43 5.61 8.57
CA ASN A 90 56.76 5.90 7.19
C ASN A 90 56.00 4.93 6.26
N THR A 91 55.00 5.41 5.54
CA THR A 91 54.16 4.61 4.64
C THR A 91 54.93 4.01 3.46
N SER A 92 56.09 4.56 3.12
CA SER A 92 56.96 4.03 2.07
C SER A 92 57.90 2.92 2.56
N ASP A 93 57.97 2.65 3.87
CA ASP A 93 58.83 1.61 4.43
C ASP A 93 58.18 0.22 4.24
N PRO A 94 58.79 -0.70 3.46
CA PRO A 94 58.26 -2.05 3.28
C PRO A 94 58.15 -2.83 4.61
N LYS A 95 58.96 -2.49 5.62
CA LYS A 95 58.91 -3.12 6.96
C LYS A 95 57.65 -2.76 7.74
N LEU A 96 56.90 -1.74 7.31
CA LEU A 96 55.63 -1.35 7.94
C LEU A 96 54.61 -2.50 7.93
N LYS A 97 54.63 -3.35 6.90
CA LYS A 97 53.77 -4.53 6.76
C LYS A 97 54.27 -5.77 7.53
N SER A 98 55.42 -5.69 8.22
CA SER A 98 55.95 -6.81 8.99
C SER A 98 55.14 -7.07 10.25
N VAL A 99 55.11 -8.33 10.72
CA VAL A 99 54.37 -8.74 11.94
C VAL A 99 54.74 -7.90 13.17
N ASN A 100 56.01 -7.53 13.33
CA ASN A 100 56.46 -6.71 14.46
C ASN A 100 55.93 -5.28 14.38
N SER A 101 55.92 -4.69 13.19
CA SER A 101 55.33 -3.36 12.96
C SER A 101 53.82 -3.39 13.20
N LEU A 102 53.11 -4.41 12.70
CA LEU A 102 51.68 -4.59 12.91
C LEU A 102 51.33 -4.73 14.40
N LYS A 103 52.10 -5.52 15.17
CA LYS A 103 51.96 -5.62 16.63
C LYS A 103 52.19 -4.29 17.33
N SER A 104 53.18 -3.51 16.87
CA SER A 104 53.44 -2.19 17.45
C SER A 104 52.32 -1.21 17.15
N ILE A 105 51.81 -1.18 15.91
CA ILE A 105 50.66 -0.35 15.51
C ILE A 105 49.46 -0.70 16.40
N TYR A 106 49.15 -1.99 16.53
CA TYR A 106 48.07 -2.47 17.38
C TYR A 106 48.18 -1.98 18.83
N LYS A 107 49.35 -2.18 19.45
CA LYS A 107 49.60 -1.76 20.84
C LYS A 107 49.47 -0.24 21.00
N ASN A 108 50.00 0.52 20.04
CA ASN A 108 49.99 1.98 20.10
C ASN A 108 48.59 2.55 19.91
N ILE A 109 47.76 1.96 19.03
CA ILE A 109 46.35 2.34 18.88
C ILE A 109 45.60 2.13 20.19
N HIS A 110 45.75 0.96 20.82
CA HIS A 110 45.12 0.69 22.11
C HIS A 110 45.56 1.68 23.20
N ALA A 111 46.86 1.90 23.33
CA ALA A 111 47.42 2.78 24.35
C ALA A 111 46.98 4.24 24.19
N GLN A 112 46.83 4.72 22.96
CA GLN A 112 46.56 6.13 22.68
C GLN A 112 45.07 6.47 22.56
N PHE A 113 44.25 5.55 22.06
CA PHE A 113 42.86 5.83 21.71
C PHE A 113 41.84 5.01 22.50
N LEU A 114 42.14 3.76 22.83
CA LEU A 114 41.15 2.79 23.31
C LEU A 114 41.32 2.54 24.82
N ILE A 115 40.87 3.50 25.63
CA ILE A 115 41.06 3.53 27.08
C ILE A 115 40.08 2.61 27.83
N LYS A 116 38.76 2.71 27.53
CA LYS A 116 37.72 1.99 28.27
C LYS A 116 36.66 1.40 27.35
N TYR A 117 36.40 0.10 27.47
CA TYR A 117 35.32 -0.55 26.75
C TYR A 117 33.94 -0.15 27.31
N ASN A 118 33.02 0.21 26.43
CA ASN A 118 31.61 0.47 26.75
C ASN A 118 30.76 0.13 25.53
N ILE A 119 29.75 -0.71 25.74
CA ILE A 119 28.87 -1.23 24.69
C ILE A 119 28.14 -0.11 23.93
N SER A 120 27.62 0.89 24.64
CA SER A 120 26.78 1.96 24.09
C SER A 120 27.60 3.25 23.95
N VAL A 121 28.47 3.29 22.94
CA VAL A 121 29.32 4.45 22.63
C VAL A 121 29.36 4.75 21.16
N ASP A 122 29.71 5.98 20.85
CA ASP A 122 29.88 6.46 19.49
C ASP A 122 31.35 6.63 19.14
N PHE A 123 31.64 6.70 17.84
CA PHE A 123 33.01 6.83 17.35
C PHE A 123 33.73 8.07 17.89
N LYS A 124 32.99 9.18 18.07
CA LYS A 124 33.54 10.43 18.63
C LYS A 124 34.06 10.25 20.06
N ASP A 125 33.54 9.28 20.82
CA ASP A 125 33.86 9.09 22.23
C ASP A 125 35.28 8.57 22.45
N ILE A 126 35.87 7.96 21.41
CA ILE A 126 37.29 7.59 21.34
C ILE A 126 38.16 8.83 21.54
N PHE A 127 37.79 9.96 20.92
CA PHE A 127 38.64 11.15 20.90
C PHE A 127 38.39 12.08 22.09
N THR A 128 37.24 11.98 22.75
CA THR A 128 36.86 12.80 23.91
C THR A 128 37.18 12.11 25.23
N SER A 129 36.88 10.82 25.35
CA SER A 129 36.95 10.07 26.62
C SER A 129 37.73 8.75 26.52
N GLY A 130 38.16 8.37 25.31
CA GLY A 130 38.80 7.08 25.05
C GLY A 130 37.86 5.89 25.20
N GLN A 131 36.55 6.11 25.24
CA GLN A 131 35.58 5.02 25.30
C GLN A 131 35.35 4.41 23.92
N TYR A 132 35.24 3.09 23.84
CA TYR A 132 35.10 2.36 22.59
C TYR A 132 34.28 1.07 22.73
N ASN A 133 33.76 0.57 21.61
CA ASN A 133 33.23 -0.79 21.46
C ASN A 133 33.90 -1.51 20.28
N CYS A 134 33.48 -2.74 19.99
CA CYS A 134 34.05 -3.53 18.90
C CYS A 134 33.91 -2.85 17.52
N VAL A 135 32.79 -2.18 17.26
CA VAL A 135 32.54 -1.48 15.99
C VAL A 135 33.39 -0.21 15.89
N THR A 136 33.41 0.63 16.91
CA THR A 136 34.16 1.89 16.88
C THR A 136 35.67 1.66 16.89
N ALA A 137 36.17 0.66 17.64
CA ALA A 137 37.57 0.27 17.57
C ALA A 137 37.93 -0.29 16.19
N SER A 138 37.12 -1.21 15.65
CA SER A 138 37.37 -1.78 14.32
C SER A 138 37.40 -0.71 13.23
N ALA A 139 36.52 0.30 13.33
CA ALA A 139 36.49 1.42 12.41
C ALA A 139 37.75 2.29 12.50
N LEU A 140 38.26 2.53 13.72
CA LEU A 140 39.51 3.27 13.91
C LEU A 140 40.70 2.51 13.33
N PHE A 141 40.78 1.21 13.59
CA PHE A 141 41.81 0.34 13.01
C PHE A 141 41.77 0.38 11.48
N ALA A 142 40.60 0.14 10.88
CA ALA A 142 40.40 0.19 9.44
C ALA A 142 40.84 1.53 8.83
N LEU A 143 40.42 2.66 9.44
CA LEU A 143 40.81 4.01 9.00
C LEU A 143 42.34 4.22 9.01
N ILE A 144 43.00 3.80 10.09
CA ILE A 144 44.45 3.95 10.22
C ILE A 144 45.17 3.05 9.23
N LEU A 145 44.75 1.79 9.09
CA LEU A 145 45.34 0.84 8.15
C LEU A 145 45.18 1.28 6.69
N ASP A 146 44.01 1.83 6.32
CA ASP A 146 43.78 2.42 4.99
C ASP A 146 44.75 3.57 4.72
N ARG A 147 44.92 4.49 5.69
CA ARG A 147 45.86 5.63 5.55
C ARG A 147 47.33 5.19 5.53
N LEU A 148 47.66 4.05 6.13
CA LEU A 148 48.99 3.45 6.09
C LEU A 148 49.22 2.58 4.83
N GLY A 149 48.21 2.36 4.00
CA GLY A 149 48.31 1.47 2.82
C GLY A 149 48.46 -0.02 3.18
N ILE A 150 47.92 -0.43 4.32
CA ILE A 150 47.98 -1.81 4.82
C ILE A 150 46.67 -2.51 4.51
N GLY A 151 46.72 -3.61 3.75
CA GLY A 151 45.54 -4.41 3.43
C GLY A 151 44.95 -5.10 4.66
N TYR A 152 43.62 -5.07 4.76
CA TYR A 152 42.86 -5.76 5.80
C TYR A 152 41.53 -6.30 5.24
N SER A 153 40.92 -7.19 6.01
CA SER A 153 39.52 -7.59 5.83
C SER A 153 38.79 -7.47 7.17
N ILE A 154 37.53 -7.04 7.13
CA ILE A 154 36.68 -6.94 8.32
C ILE A 154 35.75 -8.15 8.30
N LYS A 155 35.63 -8.81 9.45
CA LYS A 155 34.78 -9.98 9.64
C LYS A 155 33.71 -9.65 10.67
N GLU A 156 32.45 -9.89 10.30
CA GLU A 156 31.30 -9.83 11.20
C GLU A 156 30.95 -11.25 11.64
N ALA A 157 30.84 -11.44 12.94
CA ALA A 157 30.28 -12.60 13.60
C ALA A 157 29.01 -12.17 14.37
N THR A 158 28.26 -13.15 14.87
CA THR A 158 26.96 -12.94 15.55
C THR A 158 26.98 -11.85 16.63
N ASP A 159 28.07 -11.76 17.40
CA ASP A 159 28.25 -10.85 18.53
C ASP A 159 29.55 -10.04 18.44
N HIS A 160 30.30 -10.13 17.33
CA HIS A 160 31.64 -9.55 17.28
C HIS A 160 32.02 -9.06 15.89
N VAL A 161 32.88 -8.05 15.85
CA VAL A 161 33.52 -7.56 14.63
C VAL A 161 35.00 -7.43 14.88
N TYR A 162 35.80 -8.02 14.01
CA TYR A 162 37.26 -8.03 14.10
C TYR A 162 37.91 -7.79 12.73
N LEU A 163 39.18 -7.41 12.75
CA LEU A 163 39.97 -7.25 11.53
C LEU A 163 40.96 -8.41 11.37
N VAL A 164 41.18 -8.80 10.12
CA VAL A 164 42.30 -9.64 9.72
C VAL A 164 43.21 -8.79 8.85
N VAL A 165 44.46 -8.60 9.28
CA VAL A 165 45.44 -7.69 8.68
C VAL A 165 46.58 -8.49 8.07
N GLY A 166 46.99 -8.15 6.84
CA GLY A 166 48.08 -8.83 6.12
C GLY A 166 47.69 -9.36 4.74
N GLU A 167 48.69 -9.74 3.93
CA GLU A 167 48.52 -10.35 2.62
C GLU A 167 48.67 -11.89 2.71
N THR A 168 48.07 -12.61 1.76
CA THR A 168 47.96 -14.08 1.72
C THR A 168 49.24 -14.78 2.18
N GLY A 169 49.18 -15.45 3.35
CA GLY A 169 50.26 -16.23 3.94
C GLY A 169 50.74 -15.74 5.32
N ASN A 170 50.49 -14.47 5.68
CA ASN A 170 50.88 -13.87 6.96
C ASN A 170 49.75 -13.03 7.58
N ASN A 171 48.59 -13.65 7.80
CA ASN A 171 47.42 -12.98 8.36
C ASN A 171 47.54 -12.86 9.89
N MET A 172 47.35 -11.65 10.42
CA MET A 172 47.23 -11.40 11.86
C MET A 172 45.81 -10.95 12.19
N VAL A 173 45.17 -11.63 13.13
CA VAL A 173 43.87 -11.20 13.67
C VAL A 173 44.11 -10.04 14.62
N PHE A 174 43.50 -8.90 14.32
CA PHE A 174 43.39 -7.76 15.22
C PHE A 174 42.06 -7.90 15.94
N GLU A 175 42.10 -8.62 17.06
CA GLU A 175 40.95 -8.74 17.95
C GLU A 175 40.78 -7.43 18.70
N THR A 176 39.73 -6.67 18.37
CA THR A 176 39.60 -5.31 18.91
C THR A 176 39.03 -5.28 20.33
N THR A 177 38.50 -6.41 20.82
CA THR A 177 37.88 -6.55 22.16
C THR A 177 37.87 -8.02 22.63
N THR A 178 37.87 -8.28 23.93
CA THR A 178 37.51 -9.61 24.50
C THR A 178 36.02 -9.90 24.28
N PRO A 179 35.57 -11.15 24.02
CA PRO A 179 34.15 -11.46 23.79
C PRO A 179 33.29 -11.02 24.96
N GLY A 180 32.31 -10.15 24.69
CA GLY A 180 31.46 -9.54 25.71
C GLY A 180 30.56 -8.42 25.19
N ALA A 181 30.38 -8.32 23.87
CA ALA A 181 29.34 -7.46 23.32
C ALA A 181 27.97 -7.96 23.79
N THR A 182 27.00 -7.06 23.91
CA THR A 182 25.61 -7.45 24.12
C THR A 182 25.24 -8.48 23.06
N VAL A 183 25.07 -9.73 23.49
CA VAL A 183 24.36 -10.72 22.70
C VAL A 183 22.97 -10.13 22.50
N LEU A 184 22.64 -9.77 21.27
CA LEU A 184 21.26 -9.53 20.88
C LEU A 184 20.51 -10.83 21.17
N THR A 185 19.84 -10.87 22.31
CA THR A 185 18.96 -11.97 22.64
C THR A 185 17.65 -11.73 21.91
N PHE A 186 17.55 -12.27 20.70
CA PHE A 186 16.26 -12.43 20.07
C PHE A 186 15.49 -13.49 20.84
N ASP A 187 14.31 -13.12 21.35
CA ASP A 187 13.41 -14.12 21.89
C ASP A 187 12.96 -15.07 20.77
N GLN A 188 12.46 -16.24 21.17
CA GLN A 188 12.06 -17.26 20.21
C GLN A 188 11.01 -16.72 19.22
N LYS A 189 10.10 -15.85 19.69
CA LYS A 189 9.06 -15.23 18.87
C LYS A 189 9.62 -14.31 17.80
N ALA A 190 10.66 -13.52 18.10
CA ALA A 190 11.30 -12.65 17.13
C ALA A 190 12.02 -13.46 16.05
N LYS A 191 12.66 -14.58 16.43
CA LYS A 191 13.30 -15.50 15.48
C LYS A 191 12.27 -16.17 14.58
N GLU A 192 11.19 -16.69 15.16
CA GLU A 192 10.06 -17.29 14.44
C GLU A 192 9.47 -16.30 13.44
N ARG A 193 9.19 -15.05 13.87
CA ARG A 193 8.68 -14.00 12.98
C ARG A 193 9.62 -13.68 11.83
N PHE A 194 10.93 -13.71 12.07
CA PHE A 194 11.91 -13.47 11.00
C PHE A 194 11.96 -14.63 10.01
N VAL A 195 11.96 -15.87 10.48
CA VAL A 195 11.94 -17.05 9.61
C VAL A 195 10.61 -17.14 8.84
N GLU A 196 9.48 -16.90 9.49
CA GLU A 196 8.17 -16.74 8.84
C GLU A 196 8.20 -15.62 7.80
N TYR A 197 8.87 -14.50 8.09
CA TYR A 197 9.05 -13.43 7.12
C TYR A 197 9.83 -13.93 5.90
N LEU A 198 10.94 -14.65 6.07
CA LEU A 198 11.72 -15.22 4.96
C LEU A 198 10.86 -16.18 4.11
N GLU A 199 10.09 -17.06 4.76
CA GLU A 199 9.23 -18.05 4.11
C GLU A 199 8.07 -17.40 3.35
N LYS A 200 7.32 -16.51 4.00
CA LYS A 200 6.19 -15.78 3.39
C LYS A 200 6.63 -14.91 2.21
N ASN A 201 7.89 -14.46 2.22
CA ASN A 201 8.52 -13.72 1.12
C ASN A 201 9.24 -14.62 0.09
N LYS A 202 9.15 -15.95 0.21
CA LYS A 202 9.75 -16.93 -0.70
C LYS A 202 11.29 -16.81 -0.81
N LEU A 203 11.92 -16.28 0.23
CA LEU A 203 13.38 -16.21 0.36
C LEU A 203 13.97 -17.53 0.83
N ILE A 204 13.15 -18.35 1.50
CA ILE A 204 13.42 -19.74 1.87
C ILE A 204 12.19 -20.59 1.55
N LYS A 205 12.38 -21.90 1.40
CA LYS A 205 11.26 -22.84 1.17
C LYS A 205 10.77 -23.46 2.48
N GLU A 206 9.50 -23.86 2.53
CA GLU A 206 8.89 -24.56 3.67
C GLU A 206 9.68 -25.81 4.09
N ASN A 207 10.17 -26.58 3.12
CA ASN A 207 11.01 -27.75 3.40
C ASN A 207 12.41 -27.42 3.94
N GLU A 208 12.93 -26.19 3.73
CA GLU A 208 14.16 -25.73 4.40
C GLU A 208 13.89 -25.37 5.85
N VAL A 209 12.68 -24.86 6.18
CA VAL A 209 12.25 -24.57 7.56
C VAL A 209 12.17 -25.85 8.37
N GLU A 210 11.54 -26.88 7.83
CA GLU A 210 11.44 -28.21 8.47
C GLU A 210 12.81 -28.88 8.65
N ALA A 211 13.72 -28.73 7.68
CA ALA A 211 15.01 -29.41 7.70
C ALA A 211 16.07 -28.75 8.60
N LEU A 212 16.12 -27.42 8.65
CA LEU A 212 17.19 -26.67 9.34
C LEU A 212 16.74 -26.09 10.68
N GLY A 213 15.43 -25.91 10.88
CA GLY A 213 14.87 -25.29 12.06
C GLY A 213 15.07 -23.76 12.13
N VAL A 214 14.27 -23.13 12.99
CA VAL A 214 14.19 -21.66 13.12
C VAL A 214 15.54 -21.04 13.49
N ASP A 215 16.27 -21.60 14.44
CA ASP A 215 17.55 -21.03 14.90
C ASP A 215 18.64 -21.05 13.82
N SER A 216 18.79 -22.16 13.08
CA SER A 216 19.81 -22.27 12.03
C SER A 216 19.52 -21.31 10.87
N LEU A 217 18.25 -21.20 10.48
CA LEU A 217 17.82 -20.28 9.42
C LEU A 217 17.96 -18.82 9.86
N PHE A 218 17.52 -18.50 11.08
CA PHE A 218 17.74 -17.18 11.66
C PHE A 218 19.22 -16.83 11.60
N ASN A 219 20.09 -17.69 12.11
CA ASN A 219 21.52 -17.38 12.15
C ASN A 219 22.14 -17.19 10.76
N LYS A 220 21.82 -18.09 9.82
CA LYS A 220 22.32 -18.06 8.44
C LYS A 220 21.94 -16.76 7.72
N PHE A 221 20.67 -16.37 7.79
CA PHE A 221 20.16 -15.23 7.03
C PHE A 221 20.30 -13.89 7.78
N PHE A 222 20.36 -13.92 9.10
CA PHE A 222 20.49 -12.71 9.92
C PHE A 222 21.96 -12.28 10.09
N PHE A 223 22.92 -13.21 10.23
CA PHE A 223 24.32 -12.90 10.56
C PHE A 223 25.37 -13.19 9.47
N SER A 224 24.94 -13.48 8.23
CA SER A 224 25.78 -13.69 7.01
C SER A 224 27.30 -13.45 7.13
N GLU A 225 28.13 -14.49 6.93
CA GLU A 225 29.60 -14.50 7.05
C GLU A 225 30.39 -13.75 5.93
N ILE A 226 29.78 -12.77 5.27
CA ILE A 226 30.42 -12.07 4.14
C ILE A 226 31.43 -11.06 4.72
N PRO A 227 32.71 -11.04 4.27
CA PRO A 227 33.65 -10.01 4.66
C PRO A 227 33.11 -8.63 4.31
N ILE A 228 33.12 -7.73 5.29
CA ILE A 228 32.62 -6.36 5.13
C ILE A 228 33.79 -5.39 4.91
N ASN A 229 33.51 -4.23 4.32
CA ASN A 229 34.49 -3.15 4.15
C ASN A 229 34.21 -2.01 5.14
N LEU A 230 35.05 -0.98 5.18
CA LEU A 230 34.86 0.14 6.11
C LEU A 230 33.51 0.85 5.91
N THR A 231 33.02 0.99 4.68
CA THR A 231 31.69 1.55 4.41
C THR A 231 30.58 0.72 5.03
N HIS A 232 30.63 -0.60 4.87
CA HIS A 232 29.70 -1.54 5.51
C HIS A 232 29.79 -1.45 7.05
N LEU A 233 31.00 -1.28 7.61
CA LEU A 233 31.19 -1.13 9.06
C LEU A 233 30.54 0.16 9.60
N ILE A 234 30.61 1.27 8.85
CA ILE A 234 29.85 2.49 9.16
C ILE A 234 28.35 2.20 9.13
N GLY A 235 27.88 1.47 8.12
CA GLY A 235 26.50 1.02 8.04
C GLY A 235 26.08 0.15 9.24
N LEU A 236 26.97 -0.68 9.76
CA LEU A 236 26.73 -1.47 10.97
C LEU A 236 26.65 -0.60 12.24
N GLN A 237 27.40 0.50 12.29
CA GLN A 237 27.26 1.47 13.38
C GLN A 237 25.87 2.12 13.39
N TYR A 238 25.38 2.56 12.22
CA TYR A 238 24.00 3.04 12.08
C TYR A 238 22.98 1.96 12.46
N TYR A 239 23.22 0.71 12.05
CA TYR A 239 22.38 -0.41 12.44
C TYR A 239 22.28 -0.58 13.96
N ASN A 240 23.42 -0.57 14.68
CA ASN A 240 23.45 -0.72 16.13
C ASN A 240 22.71 0.42 16.84
N GLN A 241 22.88 1.65 16.37
CA GLN A 241 22.11 2.78 16.88
C GLN A 241 20.61 2.64 16.62
N GLY A 242 20.23 2.10 15.47
CA GLY A 242 18.84 1.77 15.16
C GLY A 242 18.26 0.76 16.15
N LEU A 243 19.03 -0.25 16.54
CA LEU A 243 18.62 -1.19 17.59
C LEU A 243 18.48 -0.53 18.96
N ASP A 244 19.40 0.36 19.33
CA ASP A 244 19.32 1.09 20.60
C ASP A 244 18.04 1.95 20.67
N TYR A 245 17.67 2.61 19.56
CA TYR A 245 16.41 3.33 19.46
C TYR A 245 15.21 2.37 19.51
N LEU A 246 15.29 1.23 18.82
CA LEU A 246 14.23 0.22 18.82
C LEU A 246 13.96 -0.33 20.23
N ASN A 247 15.02 -0.64 20.99
CA ASN A 247 14.93 -1.09 22.39
C ASN A 247 14.27 -0.04 23.29
N LYS A 248 14.41 1.24 22.96
CA LYS A 248 13.77 2.37 23.65
C LYS A 248 12.37 2.69 23.10
N SER A 249 11.85 1.88 22.17
CA SER A 249 10.60 2.12 21.43
C SER A 249 10.55 3.44 20.66
N ASP A 250 11.70 4.01 20.33
CA ASP A 250 11.82 5.20 19.50
C ASP A 250 11.85 4.79 18.01
N PHE A 251 10.69 4.38 17.51
CA PHE A 251 10.55 3.82 16.17
C PHE A 251 10.88 4.81 15.06
N VAL A 252 10.74 6.12 15.30
CA VAL A 252 11.09 7.16 14.31
C VAL A 252 12.60 7.16 14.09
N ASN A 253 13.37 7.30 15.17
CA ASN A 253 14.82 7.33 15.05
C ASN A 253 15.37 5.97 14.62
N ALA A 254 14.81 4.86 15.12
CA ALA A 254 15.17 3.53 14.65
C ALA A 254 15.00 3.37 13.13
N TYR A 255 13.85 3.78 12.58
CA TYR A 255 13.60 3.74 11.14
C TYR A 255 14.62 4.58 10.34
N LYS A 256 14.97 5.78 10.82
CA LYS A 256 15.96 6.64 10.17
C LYS A 256 17.35 5.99 10.16
N GLU A 257 17.77 5.42 11.29
CA GLU A 257 19.06 4.73 11.39
C GLU A 257 19.14 3.49 10.51
N PHE A 258 18.10 2.65 10.51
CA PHE A 258 18.05 1.50 9.61
C PHE A 258 17.99 1.93 8.14
N SER A 259 17.36 3.07 7.82
CA SER A 259 17.34 3.62 6.46
C SER A 259 18.73 4.05 6.00
N LYS A 260 19.50 4.72 6.86
CA LYS A 260 20.90 5.08 6.59
C LYS A 260 21.79 3.85 6.49
N SER A 261 21.63 2.89 7.40
CA SER A 261 22.33 1.62 7.35
C SER A 261 22.08 0.87 6.03
N SER A 262 20.84 0.85 5.54
CA SER A 262 20.50 0.21 4.25
C SER A 262 21.13 0.84 3.01
N MET A 263 21.64 2.06 3.12
CA MET A 263 22.40 2.67 2.03
C MET A 263 23.88 2.25 2.06
N LEU A 264 24.40 1.85 3.22
CA LEU A 264 25.83 1.64 3.44
C LEU A 264 26.20 0.18 3.72
N TYR A 265 25.28 -0.68 4.11
CA TYR A 265 25.53 -2.03 4.63
C TYR A 265 24.93 -3.10 3.72
N SER A 266 25.58 -4.27 3.66
CA SER A 266 25.29 -5.31 2.67
C SER A 266 24.14 -6.26 3.02
N ASN A 267 23.70 -6.34 4.28
CA ASN A 267 22.59 -7.22 4.67
C ASN A 267 21.23 -6.53 4.48
N GLU A 268 20.80 -6.42 3.22
CA GLU A 268 19.58 -5.71 2.85
C GLU A 268 18.31 -6.30 3.49
N GLU A 269 18.21 -7.62 3.59
CA GLU A 269 16.97 -8.27 4.06
C GLU A 269 16.71 -8.03 5.55
N ARG A 270 17.75 -8.13 6.38
CA ARG A 270 17.70 -7.77 7.81
C ARG A 270 17.20 -6.33 8.01
N LEU A 271 17.72 -5.40 7.22
CA LEU A 271 17.37 -3.98 7.31
C LEU A 271 15.96 -3.69 6.78
N LYS A 272 15.54 -4.35 5.70
CA LYS A 272 14.17 -4.25 5.17
C LYS A 272 13.15 -4.72 6.21
N TYR A 273 13.40 -5.85 6.87
CA TYR A 273 12.56 -6.36 7.95
C TYR A 273 12.44 -5.35 9.10
N LEU A 274 13.56 -4.84 9.61
CA LEU A 274 13.55 -3.91 10.74
C LEU A 274 12.89 -2.58 10.40
N LYS A 275 13.13 -2.03 9.20
CA LYS A 275 12.42 -0.83 8.72
C LYS A 275 10.92 -1.06 8.65
N SER A 276 10.49 -2.21 8.13
CA SER A 276 9.08 -2.58 8.05
C SER A 276 8.45 -2.68 9.44
N ALA A 277 9.13 -3.33 10.38
CA ALA A 277 8.69 -3.43 11.77
C ALA A 277 8.56 -2.05 12.43
N CYS A 278 9.52 -1.14 12.22
CA CYS A 278 9.42 0.24 12.71
C CYS A 278 8.20 0.97 12.11
N LEU A 279 7.97 0.86 10.80
CA LEU A 279 6.83 1.51 10.14
C LEU A 279 5.49 0.96 10.64
N VAL A 280 5.36 -0.36 10.78
CA VAL A 280 4.15 -0.98 11.34
C VAL A 280 3.91 -0.50 12.77
N SER A 281 4.95 -0.45 13.61
CA SER A 281 4.86 0.10 14.95
C SER A 281 4.46 1.57 14.95
N LEU A 282 5.05 2.41 14.08
CA LEU A 282 4.68 3.82 13.95
C LEU A 282 3.20 3.99 13.58
N LEU A 283 2.72 3.17 12.65
CA LEU A 283 1.34 3.21 12.15
C LEU A 283 0.31 2.63 13.13
N THR A 284 0.74 1.69 13.98
CA THR A 284 -0.12 1.07 15.00
C THR A 284 -0.15 1.90 16.30
N TYR A 285 1.00 2.46 16.69
CA TYR A 285 1.20 3.27 17.91
C TYR A 285 1.06 4.77 17.66
N VAL A 286 0.36 5.22 16.62
CA VAL A 286 0.03 6.64 16.44
C VAL A 286 -0.77 7.12 17.66
N LYS A 287 -0.05 7.59 18.68
CA LYS A 287 -0.60 8.41 19.76
C LYS A 287 -1.22 9.61 19.05
N SER A 288 -2.49 9.85 19.36
CA SER A 288 -3.23 11.05 18.97
C SER A 288 -2.32 12.28 19.09
N GLY A 289 -1.98 12.94 17.98
CA GLY A 289 -1.14 14.15 17.98
C GLY A 289 0.02 14.22 16.98
N ARG A 290 0.42 13.14 16.28
CA ARG A 290 1.45 13.18 15.21
C ARG A 290 0.98 12.62 13.88
N GLU A 291 -0.28 12.86 13.51
CA GLU A 291 -0.93 12.19 12.38
C GLU A 291 -0.52 12.71 10.98
N GLU A 292 0.16 13.85 10.84
CA GLU A 292 0.74 14.26 9.55
C GLU A 292 1.94 13.40 9.15
N GLU A 293 2.67 12.84 10.13
CA GLU A 293 3.74 11.88 9.86
C GLU A 293 3.17 10.53 9.36
N SER A 294 1.90 10.23 9.65
CA SER A 294 1.25 8.99 9.23
C SER A 294 1.18 8.84 7.71
N ALA A 295 0.92 9.93 6.97
CA ALA A 295 0.86 9.87 5.50
C ALA A 295 2.22 9.49 4.90
N TYR A 296 3.29 10.07 5.46
CA TYR A 296 4.65 9.77 5.08
C TYR A 296 5.03 8.31 5.39
N TYR A 297 4.78 7.83 6.61
CA TYR A 297 5.09 6.43 6.97
C TYR A 297 4.22 5.41 6.23
N LEU A 298 2.95 5.74 5.98
CA LEU A 298 2.06 4.92 5.14
C LEU A 298 2.63 4.78 3.74
N ALA A 299 3.06 5.88 3.12
CA ALA A 299 3.65 5.84 1.79
C ALA A 299 4.96 5.05 1.78
N LYS A 300 5.81 5.21 2.81
CA LYS A 300 7.02 4.40 2.94
C LYS A 300 6.70 2.92 3.05
N TYR A 301 5.71 2.54 3.87
CA TYR A 301 5.30 1.15 4.02
C TYR A 301 4.68 0.59 2.73
N ALA A 302 3.81 1.35 2.07
CA ALA A 302 3.20 0.96 0.79
C ALA A 302 4.24 0.74 -0.33
N ASN A 303 5.35 1.47 -0.29
CA ASN A 303 6.47 1.31 -1.23
C ASN A 303 7.40 0.12 -0.87
N ILE A 304 7.23 -0.51 0.29
CA ILE A 304 7.92 -1.75 0.65
C ILE A 304 7.18 -2.90 -0.03
N ARG A 305 7.46 -3.09 -1.32
CA ARG A 305 6.85 -4.16 -2.12
C ARG A 305 7.47 -5.51 -1.79
N TYR A 306 6.92 -6.19 -0.79
CA TYR A 306 7.41 -7.50 -0.34
C TYR A 306 6.23 -8.38 0.06
N SER A 307 5.90 -9.37 -0.77
CA SER A 307 4.85 -10.40 -0.60
C SER A 307 3.38 -9.93 -0.51
N ASP A 308 2.48 -10.89 -0.68
CA ASP A 308 1.04 -10.73 -0.47
C ASP A 308 0.70 -10.36 0.98
N PHE A 309 1.57 -10.72 1.93
CA PHE A 309 1.41 -10.41 3.35
C PHE A 309 1.49 -8.90 3.64
N ASN A 310 2.47 -8.19 3.08
CA ASN A 310 2.57 -6.73 3.28
C ASN A 310 1.38 -5.99 2.65
N GLN A 311 0.87 -6.50 1.54
CA GLN A 311 -0.33 -5.92 0.92
C GLN A 311 -1.54 -6.08 1.84
N LEU A 312 -1.70 -7.24 2.49
CA LEU A 312 -2.76 -7.46 3.47
C LEU A 312 -2.61 -6.52 4.67
N LEU A 313 -1.41 -6.42 5.24
CA LEU A 313 -1.17 -5.56 6.40
C LEU A 313 -1.35 -4.06 6.06
N LEU A 314 -0.95 -3.62 4.85
CA LEU A 314 -1.22 -2.28 4.37
C LEU A 314 -2.72 -2.01 4.31
N LYS A 315 -3.51 -2.95 3.78
CA LYS A 315 -4.97 -2.84 3.71
C LYS A 315 -5.58 -2.69 5.10
N ASP A 316 -5.13 -3.49 6.06
CA ASP A 316 -5.62 -3.46 7.43
C ASP A 316 -5.30 -2.15 8.14
N ILE A 317 -4.03 -1.72 8.08
CA ILE A 317 -3.59 -0.45 8.67
C ILE A 317 -4.37 0.72 8.05
N TYR A 318 -4.46 0.76 6.72
CA TYR A 318 -5.10 1.86 6.02
C TYR A 318 -6.61 1.89 6.28
N SER A 319 -7.26 0.72 6.38
CA SER A 319 -8.68 0.61 6.76
C SER A 319 -8.91 1.08 8.20
N ASN A 320 -8.04 0.69 9.14
CA ASN A 320 -8.13 1.14 10.54
C ASN A 320 -8.00 2.66 10.68
N ILE A 321 -7.07 3.28 9.95
CA ILE A 321 -6.92 4.73 9.91
C ILE A 321 -8.17 5.38 9.29
N SER A 322 -8.69 4.79 8.21
CA SER A 322 -9.89 5.29 7.52
C SER A 322 -11.13 5.23 8.42
N ASP A 323 -11.37 4.11 9.10
CA ASP A 323 -12.47 3.96 10.06
C ASP A 323 -12.33 4.92 11.25
N LYS A 324 -11.12 5.09 11.79
CA LYS A 324 -10.88 6.03 12.89
C LYS A 324 -11.19 7.46 12.49
N LEU A 325 -10.64 7.93 11.37
CA LEU A 325 -10.76 9.34 10.96
C LEU A 325 -12.13 9.65 10.37
N LEU A 326 -12.62 8.87 9.40
CA LEU A 326 -13.90 9.15 8.75
C LEU A 326 -15.10 8.71 9.59
N ILE A 327 -15.11 7.48 10.09
CA ILE A 327 -16.32 6.91 10.68
C ILE A 327 -16.46 7.28 12.16
N LYS A 328 -15.40 7.09 12.95
CA LYS A 328 -15.46 7.35 14.40
C LYS A 328 -15.35 8.84 14.73
N ASN A 329 -14.41 9.54 14.11
CA ASN A 329 -14.13 10.95 14.43
C ASN A 329 -14.80 11.96 13.48
N GLN A 330 -15.25 11.52 12.29
CA GLN A 330 -15.87 12.39 11.26
C GLN A 330 -14.95 13.51 10.72
N GLU A 331 -13.64 13.29 10.73
CA GLU A 331 -12.60 14.24 10.29
C GLU A 331 -12.33 14.15 8.76
N GLU A 332 -13.35 14.49 7.95
CA GLU A 332 -13.33 14.35 6.48
C GLU A 332 -12.15 15.05 5.79
N GLU A 333 -11.94 16.34 6.10
CA GLU A 333 -10.87 17.15 5.51
C GLU A 333 -9.49 16.57 5.82
N ARG A 334 -9.32 16.15 7.08
CA ARG A 334 -8.07 15.58 7.57
C ARG A 334 -7.76 14.24 6.90
N TYR A 335 -8.76 13.36 6.79
CA TYR A 335 -8.61 12.09 6.08
C TYR A 335 -8.25 12.32 4.61
N THR A 336 -8.93 13.28 3.96
CA THR A 336 -8.65 13.67 2.56
C THR A 336 -7.20 14.14 2.39
N LYS A 337 -6.70 14.96 3.32
CA LYS A 337 -5.30 15.42 3.33
C LYS A 337 -4.32 14.24 3.42
N ILE A 338 -4.52 13.33 4.38
CA ILE A 338 -3.66 12.15 4.57
C ILE A 338 -3.69 11.25 3.33
N PHE A 339 -4.88 10.97 2.77
CA PHE A 339 -5.02 10.19 1.54
C PHE A 339 -4.26 10.83 0.38
N ASN A 340 -4.48 12.11 0.10
CA ASN A 340 -3.83 12.79 -1.03
C ASN A 340 -2.31 12.81 -0.89
N GLN A 341 -1.80 13.09 0.32
CA GLN A 341 -0.37 13.06 0.61
C GLN A 341 0.23 11.66 0.47
N THR A 342 -0.44 10.64 1.04
CA THR A 342 0.00 9.24 0.92
C THR A 342 0.02 8.83 -0.55
N PHE A 343 -1.08 9.07 -1.28
CA PHE A 343 -1.24 8.70 -2.67
C PHE A 343 -0.20 9.35 -3.58
N ALA A 344 0.17 10.62 -3.32
CA ALA A 344 1.21 11.32 -4.06
C ALA A 344 2.61 10.75 -3.84
N LEU A 345 2.86 10.10 -2.70
CA LEU A 345 4.16 9.53 -2.32
C LEU A 345 4.29 8.03 -2.62
N VAL A 346 3.18 7.33 -2.86
CA VAL A 346 3.18 5.90 -3.22
C VAL A 346 3.55 5.76 -4.69
N ILE A 347 4.60 5.00 -4.98
CA ILE A 347 5.11 4.72 -6.33
C ILE A 347 4.57 3.37 -6.83
N ASP A 348 4.29 2.42 -5.92
CA ASP A 348 3.75 1.12 -6.30
C ASP A 348 2.29 1.22 -6.81
N SER A 349 2.09 0.85 -8.07
CA SER A 349 0.79 0.96 -8.73
C SER A 349 -0.30 0.05 -8.13
N LEU A 350 0.05 -1.12 -7.60
CA LEU A 350 -0.93 -2.02 -6.97
C LEU A 350 -1.37 -1.47 -5.61
N ALA A 351 -0.41 -0.98 -4.82
CA ALA A 351 -0.70 -0.30 -3.56
C ALA A 351 -1.57 0.94 -3.79
N GLN A 352 -1.33 1.72 -4.85
CA GLN A 352 -2.20 2.83 -5.24
C GLN A 352 -3.65 2.39 -5.51
N VAL A 353 -3.85 1.27 -6.19
CA VAL A 353 -5.19 0.72 -6.47
C VAL A 353 -5.88 0.31 -5.16
N ASP A 354 -5.18 -0.38 -4.28
CA ASP A 354 -5.71 -0.81 -2.99
C ASP A 354 -6.08 0.38 -2.10
N ILE A 355 -5.19 1.38 -1.98
CA ILE A 355 -5.43 2.62 -1.23
C ILE A 355 -6.66 3.34 -1.78
N LYS A 356 -6.78 3.50 -3.11
CA LYS A 356 -7.96 4.11 -3.75
C LYS A 356 -9.24 3.35 -3.42
N ARG A 357 -9.23 2.03 -3.53
CA ARG A 357 -10.40 1.18 -3.26
C ARG A 357 -10.85 1.36 -1.81
N ILE A 358 -9.93 1.27 -0.85
CA ILE A 358 -10.24 1.45 0.58
C ILE A 358 -10.80 2.84 0.84
N THR A 359 -10.18 3.88 0.26
CA THR A 359 -10.64 5.26 0.40
C THR A 359 -12.05 5.46 -0.16
N TYR A 360 -12.34 4.99 -1.36
CA TYR A 360 -13.69 5.11 -1.94
C TYR A 360 -14.72 4.34 -1.11
N TYR A 361 -14.36 3.16 -0.62
CA TYR A 361 -15.23 2.38 0.24
C TYR A 361 -15.58 3.15 1.53
N HIS A 362 -14.58 3.69 2.24
CA HIS A 362 -14.83 4.42 3.48
C HIS A 362 -15.59 5.73 3.25
N PHE A 363 -15.34 6.47 2.16
CA PHE A 363 -16.17 7.63 1.82
C PHE A 363 -17.61 7.24 1.49
N SER A 364 -17.83 6.16 0.72
CA SER A 364 -19.18 5.70 0.43
C SER A 364 -19.95 5.37 1.71
N LYS A 365 -19.32 4.65 2.65
CA LYS A 365 -19.85 4.30 3.97
C LYS A 365 -20.09 5.54 4.84
N TYR A 366 -19.14 6.48 4.89
CA TYR A 366 -19.28 7.73 5.63
C TYR A 366 -20.51 8.52 5.21
N TYR A 367 -20.65 8.80 3.91
CA TYR A 367 -21.81 9.54 3.38
C TYR A 367 -23.11 8.74 3.48
N TYR A 368 -23.04 7.41 3.34
CA TYR A 368 -24.20 6.52 3.55
C TYR A 368 -24.74 6.66 4.98
N LEU A 369 -23.87 6.57 5.99
CA LEU A 369 -24.25 6.69 7.41
C LEU A 369 -24.82 8.08 7.76
N LYS A 370 -24.43 9.12 7.01
CA LYS A 370 -24.99 10.48 7.12
C LYS A 370 -26.27 10.69 6.31
N ASN A 371 -26.81 9.65 5.68
CA ASN A 371 -27.93 9.73 4.72
C ASN A 371 -27.67 10.65 3.51
N GLN A 372 -26.40 10.95 3.22
CA GLN A 372 -25.98 11.76 2.08
C GLN A 372 -25.81 10.87 0.84
N PHE A 373 -26.91 10.24 0.41
CA PHE A 373 -26.90 9.18 -0.60
C PHE A 373 -26.33 9.58 -1.97
N LYS A 374 -26.54 10.84 -2.40
CA LYS A 374 -25.95 11.34 -3.64
C LYS A 374 -24.43 11.34 -3.58
N GLU A 375 -23.84 11.75 -2.45
CA GLU A 375 -22.39 11.75 -2.26
C GLU A 375 -21.86 10.32 -2.12
N SER A 376 -22.56 9.45 -1.38
CA SER A 376 -22.23 8.04 -1.28
C SER A 376 -22.16 7.36 -2.65
N LEU A 377 -23.16 7.59 -3.52
CA LEU A 377 -23.19 7.05 -4.88
C LEU A 377 -21.99 7.48 -5.73
N LYS A 378 -21.44 8.69 -5.56
CA LYS A 378 -20.25 9.12 -6.32
C LYS A 378 -19.04 8.20 -6.08
N TYR A 379 -18.92 7.64 -4.88
CA TYR A 379 -17.84 6.72 -4.54
C TYR A 379 -18.19 5.27 -4.84
N LEU A 380 -19.45 4.86 -4.63
CA LEU A 380 -19.95 3.55 -5.05
C LEU A 380 -19.84 3.34 -6.56
N ASP A 381 -20.05 4.40 -7.35
CA ASP A 381 -19.81 4.38 -8.81
C ASP A 381 -18.40 3.95 -9.14
N LYS A 382 -17.41 4.60 -8.51
CA LYS A 382 -16.00 4.29 -8.74
C LYS A 382 -15.69 2.84 -8.37
N LEU A 383 -16.24 2.36 -7.24
CA LEU A 383 -16.05 0.98 -6.78
C LEU A 383 -16.72 -0.03 -7.72
N TYR A 384 -17.94 0.25 -8.17
CA TYR A 384 -18.67 -0.61 -9.10
C TYR A 384 -17.94 -0.76 -10.44
N PHE A 385 -17.37 0.31 -10.98
CA PHE A 385 -16.59 0.24 -12.22
C PHE A 385 -15.20 -0.39 -12.03
N MET A 386 -14.69 -0.47 -10.79
CA MET A 386 -13.49 -1.25 -10.47
C MET A 386 -13.79 -2.75 -10.36
N ASN A 387 -14.91 -3.13 -9.74
CA ASN A 387 -15.39 -4.50 -9.64
C ASN A 387 -16.92 -4.53 -9.64
N ASN A 388 -17.50 -4.86 -10.79
CA ASN A 388 -18.95 -4.83 -10.98
C ASN A 388 -19.69 -6.03 -10.35
N ASN A 389 -18.96 -7.05 -9.87
CA ASN A 389 -19.51 -8.25 -9.25
C ASN A 389 -19.44 -8.24 -7.72
N ASP A 390 -19.00 -7.13 -7.12
CA ASP A 390 -18.93 -6.99 -5.67
C ASP A 390 -20.35 -6.87 -5.07
N LEU A 391 -20.78 -7.92 -4.37
CA LEU A 391 -22.13 -8.02 -3.81
C LEU A 391 -22.42 -6.95 -2.76
N GLU A 392 -21.42 -6.52 -2.00
CA GLU A 392 -21.60 -5.48 -0.98
C GLU A 392 -21.86 -4.13 -1.65
N ILE A 393 -21.06 -3.79 -2.66
CA ILE A 393 -21.23 -2.56 -3.45
C ILE A 393 -22.57 -2.57 -4.19
N GLN A 394 -22.93 -3.69 -4.82
CA GLN A 394 -24.24 -3.87 -5.45
C GLN A 394 -25.39 -3.69 -4.44
N GLY A 395 -25.23 -4.20 -3.22
CA GLY A 395 -26.20 -4.05 -2.13
C GLY A 395 -26.42 -2.59 -1.73
N TYR A 396 -25.34 -1.83 -1.52
CA TYR A 396 -25.43 -0.40 -1.21
C TYR A 396 -26.08 0.40 -2.33
N ILE A 397 -25.69 0.16 -3.59
CA ILE A 397 -26.29 0.82 -4.75
C ILE A 397 -27.78 0.49 -4.83
N THR A 398 -28.16 -0.79 -4.67
CA THR A 398 -29.57 -1.22 -4.68
C THR A 398 -30.38 -0.47 -3.63
N TYR A 399 -29.89 -0.43 -2.39
CA TYR A 399 -30.58 0.25 -1.30
C TYR A 399 -30.78 1.73 -1.63
N ILE A 400 -29.72 2.43 -2.02
CA ILE A 400 -29.78 3.87 -2.29
C ILE A 400 -30.73 4.17 -3.46
N VAL A 401 -30.59 3.44 -4.57
CA VAL A 401 -31.41 3.65 -5.76
C VAL A 401 -32.88 3.36 -5.44
N THR A 402 -33.16 2.25 -4.76
CA THR A 402 -34.54 1.90 -4.36
C THR A 402 -35.12 2.96 -3.43
N ASN A 403 -34.36 3.43 -2.43
CA ASN A 403 -34.84 4.44 -1.49
C ASN A 403 -35.12 5.79 -2.17
N ASN A 404 -34.26 6.22 -3.10
CA ASN A 404 -34.46 7.47 -3.83
C ASN A 404 -35.71 7.40 -4.74
N LEU A 405 -35.94 6.27 -5.40
CA LEU A 405 -37.05 6.10 -6.32
C LEU A 405 -38.39 5.85 -5.59
N SER A 406 -38.38 5.08 -4.50
CA SER A 406 -39.60 4.72 -3.75
C SER A 406 -40.20 5.89 -2.96
N ASN A 407 -39.41 6.92 -2.62
CA ASN A 407 -39.90 8.12 -1.93
C ASN A 407 -40.59 9.11 -2.87
N SER A 408 -40.68 8.82 -4.17
CA SER A 408 -41.28 9.69 -5.18
C SER A 408 -42.72 9.27 -5.48
N GLN A 409 -43.62 10.25 -5.67
CA GLN A 409 -44.99 9.97 -6.10
C GLN A 409 -45.01 9.35 -7.50
N LEU A 410 -45.90 8.37 -7.74
CA LEU A 410 -46.02 7.69 -9.04
C LEU A 410 -46.18 8.69 -10.18
N ASN A 411 -45.24 8.71 -11.12
CA ASN A 411 -45.22 9.65 -12.24
C ASN A 411 -44.35 9.14 -13.40
N ALA A 412 -44.48 9.76 -14.57
CA ALA A 412 -43.76 9.35 -15.78
C ALA A 412 -42.22 9.52 -15.68
N LYS A 413 -41.74 10.48 -14.87
CA LYS A 413 -40.31 10.76 -14.70
C LYS A 413 -39.60 9.58 -14.03
N ILE A 414 -40.23 8.94 -13.04
CA ILE A 414 -39.67 7.77 -12.34
C ILE A 414 -39.34 6.64 -13.30
N ILE A 415 -40.16 6.45 -14.35
CA ILE A 415 -39.91 5.41 -15.36
C ILE A 415 -38.54 5.64 -16.03
N GLY A 416 -38.24 6.87 -16.43
CA GLY A 416 -36.95 7.23 -17.02
C GLY A 416 -35.80 7.15 -16.02
N GLU A 417 -36.04 7.45 -14.75
CA GLU A 417 -35.04 7.33 -13.69
C GLU A 417 -34.70 5.85 -13.40
N VAL A 418 -35.69 4.95 -13.40
CA VAL A 418 -35.49 3.50 -13.31
C VAL A 418 -34.68 2.99 -14.50
N ASP A 419 -35.03 3.39 -15.73
CA ASP A 419 -34.30 2.96 -16.93
C ASP A 419 -32.85 3.42 -16.89
N SER A 420 -32.62 4.67 -16.50
CA SER A 420 -31.28 5.25 -16.37
C SER A 420 -30.47 4.50 -15.32
N ALA A 421 -31.10 4.13 -14.19
CA ALA A 421 -30.45 3.36 -13.14
C ALA A 421 -30.10 1.94 -13.60
N ILE A 422 -31.01 1.23 -14.30
CA ILE A 422 -30.74 -0.11 -14.84
C ILE A 422 -29.67 -0.05 -15.93
N ALA A 423 -29.70 0.95 -16.81
CA ALA A 423 -28.68 1.12 -17.84
C ALA A 423 -27.28 1.34 -17.25
N LYS A 424 -27.20 2.10 -16.15
CA LYS A 424 -25.95 2.34 -15.43
C LYS A 424 -25.51 1.12 -14.60
N TYR A 425 -26.46 0.43 -13.99
CA TYR A 425 -26.23 -0.73 -13.12
C TYR A 425 -27.09 -1.92 -13.57
N PRO A 426 -26.63 -2.71 -14.56
CA PRO A 426 -27.44 -3.77 -15.17
C PRO A 426 -28.01 -4.80 -14.18
N PHE A 427 -27.32 -5.07 -13.07
CA PHE A 427 -27.77 -6.01 -12.04
C PHE A 427 -29.09 -5.59 -11.36
N LEU A 428 -29.46 -4.31 -11.41
CA LEU A 428 -30.74 -3.82 -10.87
C LEU A 428 -31.96 -4.34 -11.64
N ALA A 429 -31.80 -4.78 -12.89
CA ALA A 429 -32.88 -5.36 -13.67
C ALA A 429 -33.48 -6.63 -13.02
N SER A 430 -32.66 -7.35 -12.25
CA SER A 430 -33.06 -8.55 -11.52
C SER A 430 -33.58 -8.26 -10.11
N ASN A 431 -33.63 -6.99 -9.69
CA ASN A 431 -34.10 -6.62 -8.36
C ASN A 431 -35.63 -6.50 -8.33
N GLU A 432 -36.27 -7.27 -7.46
CA GLU A 432 -37.72 -7.35 -7.36
C GLU A 432 -38.38 -6.00 -7.01
N ARG A 433 -37.78 -5.20 -6.12
CA ARG A 433 -38.35 -3.89 -5.73
C ARG A 433 -38.28 -2.88 -6.87
N ILE A 434 -37.17 -2.83 -7.59
CA ILE A 434 -37.01 -1.97 -8.78
C ILE A 434 -38.01 -2.39 -9.86
N TYR A 435 -38.16 -3.70 -10.08
CA TYR A 435 -39.13 -4.25 -11.02
C TYR A 435 -40.57 -3.86 -10.66
N GLN A 436 -40.98 -4.07 -9.41
CA GLN A 436 -42.31 -3.68 -8.93
C GLN A 436 -42.55 -2.18 -9.05
N LEU A 437 -41.57 -1.35 -8.73
CA LEU A 437 -41.68 0.11 -8.88
C LEU A 437 -41.87 0.52 -10.35
N GLN A 438 -41.15 -0.13 -11.28
CA GLN A 438 -41.30 0.10 -12.71
C GLN A 438 -42.72 -0.27 -13.17
N LEU A 439 -43.22 -1.44 -12.74
CA LEU A 439 -44.57 -1.91 -13.05
C LEU A 439 -45.64 -0.95 -12.52
N ALA A 440 -45.55 -0.54 -11.26
CA ALA A 440 -46.51 0.37 -10.64
C ALA A 440 -46.58 1.72 -11.36
N ASN A 441 -45.42 2.29 -11.74
CA ASN A 441 -45.38 3.55 -12.47
C ASN A 441 -45.93 3.42 -13.90
N LEU A 442 -45.58 2.35 -14.61
CA LEU A 442 -46.12 2.07 -15.94
C LEU A 442 -47.64 1.89 -15.89
N ALA A 443 -48.13 1.08 -14.95
CA ALA A 443 -49.56 0.86 -14.74
C ALA A 443 -50.31 2.17 -14.45
N TYR A 444 -49.77 2.98 -13.54
CA TYR A 444 -50.35 4.29 -13.22
C TYR A 444 -50.42 5.21 -14.44
N GLN A 445 -49.36 5.27 -15.27
CA GLN A 445 -49.35 6.07 -16.49
C GLN A 445 -50.36 5.54 -17.53
N VAL A 446 -50.50 4.23 -17.68
CA VAL A 446 -51.54 3.64 -18.54
C VAL A 446 -52.91 4.13 -18.09
N SER A 447 -53.29 3.92 -16.83
CA SER A 447 -54.62 4.32 -16.33
C SER A 447 -54.88 5.81 -16.60
N LYS A 448 -53.95 6.69 -16.21
CA LYS A 448 -54.10 8.14 -16.37
C LYS A 448 -54.24 8.56 -17.83
N LYS A 449 -53.43 8.04 -18.73
CA LYS A 449 -53.47 8.45 -20.15
C LYS A 449 -54.75 8.01 -20.84
N TYR A 450 -55.29 6.84 -20.49
CA TYR A 450 -56.60 6.40 -21.00
C TYR A 450 -57.77 7.15 -20.37
N GLU A 451 -57.71 7.49 -19.08
CA GLU A 451 -58.71 8.33 -18.40
C GLU A 451 -58.81 9.73 -19.04
N PHE A 452 -57.66 10.37 -19.31
CA PHE A 452 -57.60 11.70 -19.91
C PHE A 452 -57.71 11.72 -21.45
N GLY A 453 -57.86 10.56 -22.10
CA GLY A 453 -58.01 10.48 -23.55
C GLY A 453 -56.72 10.70 -24.36
N GLU A 454 -55.55 10.68 -23.72
CA GLU A 454 -54.22 10.74 -24.38
C GLU A 454 -53.82 9.36 -24.95
N ILE A 455 -54.60 8.82 -25.89
CA ILE A 455 -54.55 7.40 -26.29
C ILE A 455 -53.21 6.97 -26.88
N ALA A 456 -52.58 7.80 -27.72
CA ALA A 456 -51.29 7.45 -28.32
C ALA A 456 -50.21 7.17 -27.25
N LYS A 457 -50.15 8.02 -26.22
CA LYS A 457 -49.23 7.83 -25.07
C LYS A 457 -49.68 6.67 -24.17
N GLY A 458 -50.99 6.49 -24.00
CA GLY A 458 -51.54 5.36 -23.25
C GLY A 458 -51.13 4.01 -23.87
N GLU A 459 -51.19 3.90 -25.19
CA GLU A 459 -50.74 2.72 -25.94
C GLU A 459 -49.22 2.51 -25.84
N GLU A 460 -48.42 3.59 -25.91
CA GLU A 460 -46.97 3.52 -25.70
C GLU A 460 -46.63 2.90 -24.33
N TYR A 461 -47.21 3.44 -23.24
CA TYR A 461 -46.98 2.91 -21.90
C TYR A 461 -47.54 1.49 -21.73
N LEU A 462 -48.68 1.17 -22.34
CA LEU A 462 -49.29 -0.16 -22.26
C LEU A 462 -48.43 -1.21 -22.95
N ASN A 463 -47.89 -0.91 -24.13
CA ASN A 463 -46.98 -1.81 -24.85
C ASN A 463 -45.69 -2.01 -24.08
N ARG A 464 -45.15 -0.95 -23.49
CA ARG A 464 -43.98 -1.02 -22.64
C ARG A 464 -44.24 -1.85 -21.38
N LEU A 465 -45.39 -1.67 -20.71
CA LEU A 465 -45.81 -2.48 -19.57
C LEU A 465 -45.87 -3.97 -19.92
N LYS A 466 -46.52 -4.33 -21.04
CA LYS A 466 -46.58 -5.71 -21.53
C LYS A 466 -45.18 -6.26 -21.82
N SER A 467 -44.31 -5.46 -22.43
CA SER A 467 -42.93 -5.88 -22.68
C SER A 467 -42.17 -6.14 -21.38
N THR A 468 -42.34 -5.31 -20.35
CA THR A 468 -41.70 -5.50 -19.04
C THR A 468 -42.20 -6.78 -18.36
N LEU A 469 -43.51 -7.03 -18.36
CA LEU A 469 -44.11 -8.24 -17.79
C LEU A 469 -43.65 -9.52 -18.50
N LYS A 470 -43.40 -9.49 -19.82
CA LYS A 470 -42.92 -10.65 -20.58
C LYS A 470 -41.46 -11.00 -20.32
N LYS A 471 -40.63 -10.01 -19.99
CA LYS A 471 -39.16 -10.17 -19.91
C LYS A 471 -38.68 -10.70 -18.56
N SER A 472 -39.55 -10.74 -17.55
CA SER A 472 -39.16 -11.00 -16.17
C SER A 472 -39.89 -12.22 -15.61
N THR A 473 -39.17 -13.05 -14.88
CA THR A 473 -39.74 -14.13 -14.05
C THR A 473 -40.05 -13.65 -12.63
N LEU A 474 -39.82 -12.37 -12.32
CA LEU A 474 -40.01 -11.80 -11.00
C LEU A 474 -41.50 -11.58 -10.69
N SER A 475 -41.85 -11.72 -9.41
CA SER A 475 -43.20 -11.47 -8.92
C SER A 475 -43.60 -10.00 -9.07
N TYR A 476 -44.81 -9.74 -9.54
CA TYR A 476 -45.41 -8.40 -9.55
C TYR A 476 -45.87 -7.94 -8.16
N GLY A 477 -45.87 -8.84 -7.16
CA GLY A 477 -46.14 -8.53 -5.75
C GLY A 477 -47.40 -7.69 -5.53
N SER A 478 -47.28 -6.62 -4.74
CA SER A 478 -48.38 -5.70 -4.42
C SER A 478 -48.85 -4.84 -5.60
N SER A 479 -48.16 -4.88 -6.76
CA SER A 479 -48.57 -4.12 -7.95
C SER A 479 -49.77 -4.74 -8.68
N GLY A 480 -50.20 -5.95 -8.32
CA GLY A 480 -51.27 -6.69 -9.02
C GLY A 480 -52.55 -5.88 -9.25
N GLU A 481 -53.03 -5.17 -8.22
CA GLU A 481 -54.24 -4.33 -8.32
C GLU A 481 -54.05 -3.14 -9.26
N LEU A 482 -52.90 -2.46 -9.22
CA LEU A 482 -52.58 -1.36 -10.12
C LEU A 482 -52.51 -1.83 -11.56
N LEU A 483 -51.91 -3.00 -11.79
CA LEU A 483 -51.81 -3.60 -13.12
C LEU A 483 -53.21 -3.96 -13.65
N ALA A 484 -54.05 -4.59 -12.82
CA ALA A 484 -55.42 -4.90 -13.18
C ALA A 484 -56.23 -3.64 -13.53
N GLU A 485 -56.03 -2.55 -12.78
CA GLU A 485 -56.68 -1.27 -13.07
C GLU A 485 -56.18 -0.61 -14.36
N ALA A 486 -54.89 -0.71 -14.66
CA ALA A 486 -54.31 -0.22 -15.92
C ALA A 486 -54.93 -0.89 -17.15
N PHE A 487 -54.99 -2.22 -17.17
CA PHE A 487 -55.66 -2.96 -18.24
C PHE A 487 -57.17 -2.67 -18.27
N GLY A 488 -57.80 -2.55 -17.11
CA GLY A 488 -59.21 -2.18 -16.97
C GLY A 488 -59.55 -0.79 -17.54
N SER A 489 -58.70 0.19 -17.29
CA SER A 489 -58.83 1.57 -17.80
C SER A 489 -58.71 1.62 -19.32
N ALA A 490 -57.72 0.91 -19.88
CA ALA A 490 -57.54 0.78 -21.31
C ALA A 490 -58.74 0.08 -21.97
N ALA A 491 -59.23 -1.03 -21.40
CA ALA A 491 -60.43 -1.70 -21.91
C ALA A 491 -61.68 -0.82 -21.80
N GLY A 492 -61.82 -0.06 -20.72
CA GLY A 492 -62.92 0.88 -20.51
C GLY A 492 -63.01 1.94 -21.60
N TYR A 493 -61.87 2.43 -22.12
CA TYR A 493 -61.86 3.32 -23.28
C TYR A 493 -62.48 2.65 -24.53
N TYR A 494 -62.07 1.43 -24.84
CA TYR A 494 -62.60 0.67 -25.97
C TYR A 494 -64.10 0.37 -25.81
N VAL A 495 -64.57 0.08 -24.59
CA VAL A 495 -66.00 -0.07 -24.27
C VAL A 495 -66.77 1.22 -24.56
N ARG A 496 -66.27 2.40 -24.14
CA ARG A 496 -66.90 3.70 -24.43
C ARG A 496 -66.99 3.99 -25.94
N LYS A 497 -66.09 3.43 -26.74
CA LYS A 497 -66.10 3.49 -28.21
C LYS A 497 -66.94 2.38 -28.86
N LYS A 498 -67.66 1.58 -28.07
CA LYS A 498 -68.44 0.41 -28.52
C LYS A 498 -67.58 -0.67 -29.21
N GLN A 499 -66.27 -0.69 -28.95
CA GLN A 499 -65.30 -1.65 -29.48
C GLN A 499 -65.14 -2.82 -28.50
N TYR A 500 -66.25 -3.52 -28.21
CA TYR A 500 -66.31 -4.54 -27.14
C TYR A 500 -65.38 -5.74 -27.38
N LYS A 501 -65.24 -6.19 -28.64
CA LYS A 501 -64.33 -7.30 -28.99
C LYS A 501 -62.87 -6.94 -28.68
N THR A 502 -62.45 -5.71 -28.99
CA THR A 502 -61.10 -5.22 -28.69
C THR A 502 -60.87 -5.12 -27.19
N ALA A 503 -61.84 -4.57 -26.45
CA ALA A 503 -61.77 -4.48 -24.99
C ALA A 503 -61.66 -5.86 -24.32
N GLN A 504 -62.48 -6.83 -24.75
CA GLN A 504 -62.43 -8.19 -24.25
C GLN A 504 -61.10 -8.89 -24.58
N ALA A 505 -60.62 -8.77 -25.82
CA ALA A 505 -59.34 -9.36 -26.23
C ALA A 505 -58.17 -8.79 -25.41
N LEU A 506 -58.18 -7.49 -25.11
CA LEU A 506 -57.17 -6.85 -24.27
C LEU A 506 -57.14 -7.44 -22.85
N LEU A 507 -58.30 -7.58 -22.20
CA LEU A 507 -58.39 -8.13 -20.85
C LEU A 507 -58.05 -9.63 -20.80
N ASN A 508 -58.47 -10.40 -21.81
CA ASN A 508 -58.07 -11.81 -21.92
C ASN A 508 -56.55 -11.95 -22.08
N ASN A 509 -55.91 -11.07 -22.86
CA ASN A 509 -54.45 -11.04 -22.95
C ASN A 509 -53.80 -10.66 -21.61
N ALA A 510 -54.42 -9.75 -20.85
CA ALA A 510 -53.94 -9.33 -19.53
C ALA A 510 -53.94 -10.48 -18.51
N LEU A 511 -54.93 -11.38 -18.57
CA LEU A 511 -54.99 -12.59 -17.71
C LEU A 511 -53.81 -13.55 -17.94
N ASN A 512 -53.11 -13.48 -19.08
CA ASN A 512 -51.88 -14.26 -19.27
C ASN A 512 -50.74 -13.77 -18.37
N TYR A 513 -50.77 -12.51 -17.93
CA TYR A 513 -49.79 -11.95 -17.00
C TYR A 513 -50.31 -11.95 -15.55
N LEU A 514 -51.63 -11.88 -15.37
CA LEU A 514 -52.32 -11.78 -14.08
C LEU A 514 -53.41 -12.86 -13.95
N PRO A 515 -53.05 -14.15 -13.92
CA PRO A 515 -54.02 -15.26 -14.01
C PRO A 515 -55.03 -15.25 -12.86
N ASP A 516 -54.62 -14.80 -11.68
CA ASP A 516 -55.43 -14.83 -10.46
C ASP A 516 -56.23 -13.53 -10.24
N SER A 517 -56.25 -12.61 -11.23
CA SER A 517 -56.96 -11.34 -11.07
C SER A 517 -58.48 -11.51 -11.21
N GLU A 518 -59.17 -11.53 -10.07
CA GLU A 518 -60.64 -11.54 -10.02
C GLU A 518 -61.24 -10.29 -10.70
N ARG A 519 -60.63 -9.12 -10.46
CA ARG A 519 -61.03 -7.84 -11.05
C ARG A 519 -61.06 -7.85 -12.59
N LEU A 520 -60.05 -8.48 -13.22
CA LEU A 520 -60.02 -8.62 -14.68
C LEU A 520 -61.13 -9.57 -15.17
N ARG A 521 -61.36 -10.68 -14.47
CA ARG A 521 -62.42 -11.66 -14.81
C ARG A 521 -63.80 -11.02 -14.71
N GLU A 522 -64.05 -10.22 -13.69
CA GLU A 522 -65.30 -9.48 -13.52
C GLU A 522 -65.52 -8.48 -14.66
N ARG A 523 -64.50 -7.67 -15.01
CA ARG A 523 -64.59 -6.73 -16.13
C ARG A 523 -64.86 -7.43 -17.47
N ILE A 524 -64.28 -8.60 -17.72
CA ILE A 524 -64.56 -9.42 -18.91
C ILE A 524 -66.03 -9.85 -18.94
N LYS A 525 -66.59 -10.29 -17.80
CA LYS A 525 -68.01 -10.66 -17.68
C LYS A 525 -68.91 -9.47 -18.03
N ASN A 526 -68.65 -8.30 -17.45
CA ASN A 526 -69.42 -7.10 -17.73
C ASN A 526 -69.40 -6.71 -19.22
N ILE A 527 -68.26 -6.87 -19.90
CA ILE A 527 -68.16 -6.62 -21.36
C ILE A 527 -69.01 -7.61 -22.17
N LYS A 528 -69.07 -8.89 -21.78
CA LYS A 528 -69.92 -9.88 -22.45
C LYS A 528 -71.40 -9.50 -22.34
N ASP A 529 -71.83 -9.00 -21.19
CA ASP A 529 -73.20 -8.55 -20.99
C ASP A 529 -73.55 -7.35 -21.87
N PHE A 530 -72.59 -6.46 -22.15
CA PHE A 530 -72.77 -5.37 -23.13
C PHE A 530 -72.78 -5.83 -24.60
N MET A 531 -72.24 -7.01 -24.91
CA MET A 531 -72.27 -7.58 -26.28
C MET A 531 -73.54 -8.39 -26.57
N GLY A 532 -74.22 -8.87 -25.52
CA GLY A 532 -75.47 -9.63 -25.62
C GLY A 532 -76.74 -8.77 -25.60
N LYS A 533 -76.60 -7.46 -25.42
CA LYS A 533 -77.63 -6.42 -25.56
C LYS A 533 -77.35 -5.63 -26.83
#